data_AF-A0A7J6M8G5-F1
#
_entry.id   AF-A0A7J6M8G5-F1
#
_cell.length_a   1.000
_cell.length_b   1.000
_cell.length_c   1.000
_cell.angle_alpha   90.00
_cell.angle_beta   90.00
_cell.angle_gamma   90.00
#
_symmetry.space_group_name_H-M   'P 1'
#
loop_
_entity.id
_entity.type
_entity.pdbx_description
1 polymer ?
#
loop_
_entity_poly.entity_id
_entity_poly.type
_entity_poly.pdbx_seq_one_letter_code
_entity_poly.pdbx_strand_id
1 'polypeptide(L)'
;MFPCRFLSTWVIWLYATTVYIEGLGNQPTRNFRCPLIPKWTHLLESIDSNSGLVQGGAFEAAKLGLRDSLAAALDPLAEAFNCSIGIAAAYRVLAIAYAAGGEVLEATDKHGYRRAHQVSLRMMHVGMNWLTHAFVVKGKNDGYWVDESDWPITIQQMNDEQTAIQNAILKAGPHGHSPSWEDVPKDYRDNNISIAIVTMCDYPKDHVLPKYSMSNKDLYSKRHGYRVLAEHKRDDPSRPHAWAKISLMLKHVQQRTADWLLWFDCDTYFMDLSRTLESILYKFGSKVSSDGRRVLNDDFHMLIQEDHAMLNTGVFFVRSSEWAAKMLAQVYGPSDSPWIHHPWWENAAFSHWFLGSNYQKLAEENHSEFMNQAVSDMDGIYPEEVVVAPQVDFNSYHPITSRIFQHDTWEPGKFVLAFSGVQQASSPTVVSVLYGNYYRIMCRINKVEDECIPVDELAVFPWTIETNSTMSK
;
A
#
# COMPACT_ATOMS: atom_id res chain seq x y z
N MET A 1 33.82 22.64 -2.63
CA MET A 1 33.01 23.72 -2.01
C MET A 1 32.24 24.43 -3.11
N PHE A 2 31.01 24.00 -3.36
CA PHE A 2 30.00 24.74 -4.12
C PHE A 2 28.77 24.78 -3.22
N PRO A 3 28.26 25.96 -2.83
CA PRO A 3 27.03 26.02 -2.06
C PRO A 3 25.86 25.97 -3.04
N CYS A 4 25.25 24.79 -3.20
CA CYS A 4 23.89 24.69 -3.72
C CYS A 4 22.94 25.25 -2.64
N ARG A 5 22.63 26.54 -2.74
CA ARG A 5 21.44 27.09 -2.09
C ARG A 5 20.23 26.56 -2.84
N PHE A 6 19.56 25.55 -2.29
CA PHE A 6 18.17 25.21 -2.56
C PHE A 6 17.27 26.38 -2.14
N LEU A 7 17.27 27.46 -2.91
CA LEU A 7 16.23 28.47 -2.87
C LEU A 7 15.14 28.04 -3.86
N SER A 8 14.06 27.52 -3.27
CA SER A 8 12.69 27.38 -3.78
C SER A 8 12.44 26.58 -5.07
N THR A 9 12.35 25.26 -4.93
CA THR A 9 11.44 24.41 -5.76
C THR A 9 9.98 24.93 -5.74
N TRP A 10 9.62 25.72 -4.73
CA TRP A 10 8.31 26.35 -4.56
C TRP A 10 7.94 27.45 -5.57
N VAL A 11 8.90 28.17 -6.17
CA VAL A 11 8.58 29.22 -7.16
C VAL A 11 8.03 28.59 -8.46
N ILE A 12 8.44 27.37 -8.79
CA ILE A 12 7.94 26.63 -9.96
C ILE A 12 6.51 26.09 -9.69
N TRP A 13 6.24 25.71 -8.44
CA TRP A 13 4.94 25.20 -7.98
C TRP A 13 3.84 26.28 -7.90
N LEU A 14 4.19 27.47 -7.39
CA LEU A 14 3.30 28.64 -7.38
C LEU A 14 3.00 29.15 -8.80
N TYR A 15 3.98 29.12 -9.72
CA TYR A 15 3.78 29.57 -11.09
C TYR A 15 2.84 28.67 -11.91
N ALA A 16 2.91 27.34 -11.76
CA ALA A 16 2.04 26.42 -12.52
C ALA A 16 0.55 26.56 -12.15
N THR A 17 0.25 26.82 -10.88
CA THR A 17 -1.14 26.97 -10.40
C THR A 17 -1.70 28.36 -10.73
N THR A 18 -0.86 29.40 -10.68
CA THR A 18 -1.27 30.79 -11.00
C THR A 18 -1.57 30.97 -12.49
N VAL A 19 -0.81 30.31 -13.38
CA VAL A 19 -1.07 30.33 -14.84
C VAL A 19 -2.41 29.67 -15.19
N TYR A 20 -2.90 28.73 -14.38
CA TYR A 20 -4.18 28.06 -14.60
C TYR A 20 -5.39 28.95 -14.27
N ILE A 21 -5.28 29.82 -13.25
CA ILE A 21 -6.40 30.62 -12.74
C ILE A 21 -6.72 31.84 -13.62
N GLU A 22 -5.70 32.48 -14.24
CA GLU A 22 -5.91 33.67 -15.08
C GLU A 22 -6.46 33.38 -16.49
N GLY A 23 -6.56 32.10 -16.90
CA GLY A 23 -6.97 31.68 -18.25
C GLY A 23 -8.45 31.26 -18.43
N LEU A 24 -9.27 31.29 -17.38
CA LEU A 24 -10.59 30.63 -17.35
C LEU A 24 -11.75 31.39 -18.03
N GLY A 25 -11.50 32.59 -18.57
CA GLY A 25 -12.49 33.37 -19.30
C GLY A 25 -12.47 33.09 -20.82
N ASN A 26 -13.45 32.33 -21.32
CA ASN A 26 -13.77 32.10 -22.75
C ASN A 26 -13.01 31.02 -23.56
N GLN A 27 -12.61 29.88 -22.97
CA GLN A 27 -12.20 28.70 -23.76
C GLN A 27 -13.44 27.91 -24.25
N PRO A 28 -13.66 27.71 -25.57
CA PRO A 28 -14.90 27.15 -26.12
C PRO A 28 -15.15 25.65 -25.88
N THR A 29 -14.22 24.92 -25.27
CA THR A 29 -14.41 23.49 -24.96
C THR A 29 -13.76 23.15 -23.62
N ARG A 30 -14.49 23.36 -22.53
CA ARG A 30 -14.12 22.86 -21.20
C ARG A 30 -13.96 21.34 -21.23
N ASN A 31 -12.81 20.83 -20.82
CA ASN A 31 -12.55 19.40 -20.79
C ASN A 31 -12.85 18.86 -19.39
N PHE A 32 -14.11 19.01 -18.97
CA PHE A 32 -14.51 18.80 -17.58
C PHE A 32 -14.38 17.33 -17.11
N ARG A 33 -14.36 16.36 -18.04
CA ARG A 33 -14.21 14.90 -17.77
C ARG A 33 -15.15 14.26 -16.73
N CYS A 34 -16.13 15.01 -16.23
CA CYS A 34 -17.19 14.58 -15.31
C CYS A 34 -18.57 14.97 -15.86
N PRO A 35 -19.67 14.40 -15.34
CA PRO A 35 -21.02 14.84 -15.72
C PRO A 35 -21.23 16.33 -15.43
N LEU A 36 -21.85 17.08 -16.36
CA LEU A 36 -22.16 18.50 -16.17
C LEU A 36 -23.42 18.67 -15.30
N ILE A 37 -23.31 18.31 -14.02
CA ILE A 37 -24.36 18.50 -13.01
C ILE A 37 -23.85 19.37 -11.85
N PRO A 38 -24.72 20.10 -11.14
CA PRO A 38 -24.31 21.07 -10.11
C PRO A 38 -23.34 20.51 -9.07
N LYS A 39 -23.51 19.24 -8.66
CA LYS A 39 -22.64 18.54 -7.71
C LYS A 39 -21.16 18.63 -8.07
N TRP A 40 -20.80 18.38 -9.33
CA TRP A 40 -19.39 18.37 -9.75
C TRP A 40 -18.85 19.77 -10.03
N THR A 41 -19.69 20.68 -10.51
CA THR A 41 -19.32 22.09 -10.68
C THR A 41 -19.01 22.75 -9.34
N HIS A 42 -19.85 22.51 -8.33
CA HIS A 42 -19.61 22.98 -6.96
C HIS A 42 -18.32 22.38 -6.36
N LEU A 43 -18.02 21.11 -6.66
CA LEU A 43 -16.77 20.51 -6.22
C LEU A 43 -15.56 21.21 -6.84
N LEU A 44 -15.57 21.49 -8.15
CA LEU A 44 -14.47 22.21 -8.82
C LEU A 44 -14.30 23.62 -8.25
N GLU A 45 -15.38 24.39 -8.10
CA GLU A 45 -15.35 25.74 -7.50
C GLU A 45 -14.79 25.72 -6.08
N SER A 46 -15.16 24.69 -5.30
CA SER A 46 -14.62 24.48 -3.95
C SER A 46 -13.13 24.16 -3.99
N ILE A 47 -12.66 23.30 -4.89
CA ILE A 47 -11.24 23.00 -5.06
C ILE A 47 -10.46 24.26 -5.40
N ASP A 48 -10.95 25.10 -6.31
CA ASP A 48 -10.31 26.35 -6.71
C ASP A 48 -10.20 27.32 -5.52
N SER A 49 -11.32 27.53 -4.80
CA SER A 49 -11.37 28.40 -3.62
C SER A 49 -10.41 27.93 -2.52
N ASN A 50 -10.42 26.63 -2.20
CA ASN A 50 -9.57 26.06 -1.15
C ASN A 50 -8.09 26.01 -1.57
N SER A 51 -7.79 25.84 -2.87
CA SER A 51 -6.42 26.00 -3.39
C SER A 51 -5.90 27.41 -3.15
N GLY A 52 -6.73 28.44 -3.36
CA GLY A 52 -6.40 29.83 -3.03
C GLY A 52 -6.13 30.03 -1.53
N LEU A 53 -6.89 29.38 -0.65
CA LEU A 53 -6.65 29.40 0.79
C LEU A 53 -5.31 28.76 1.17
N VAL A 54 -4.96 27.61 0.57
CA VAL A 54 -3.64 26.96 0.78
C VAL A 54 -2.51 27.89 0.35
N GLN A 55 -2.62 28.53 -0.82
CA GLN A 55 -1.62 29.51 -1.30
C GLN A 55 -1.49 30.72 -0.36
N GLY A 56 -2.60 31.15 0.25
CA GLY A 56 -2.64 32.23 1.24
C GLY A 56 -2.19 31.83 2.65
N GLY A 57 -1.79 30.56 2.88
CA GLY A 57 -1.39 30.05 4.20
C GLY A 57 -2.56 29.75 5.15
N ALA A 58 -3.81 29.78 4.67
CA ALA A 58 -5.01 29.50 5.44
C ALA A 58 -5.38 28.00 5.43
N PHE A 59 -4.44 27.15 5.85
CA PHE A 59 -4.54 25.68 5.73
C PHE A 59 -5.74 25.08 6.45
N GLU A 60 -6.04 25.55 7.67
CA GLU A 60 -7.19 25.06 8.46
C GLU A 60 -8.53 25.33 7.76
N ALA A 61 -8.72 26.53 7.22
CA ALA A 61 -9.92 26.87 6.46
C ALA A 61 -10.03 26.01 5.19
N ALA A 62 -8.91 25.75 4.51
CA ALA A 62 -8.87 24.89 3.33
C ALA A 62 -9.29 23.43 3.65
N LYS A 63 -8.79 22.87 4.76
CA LYS A 63 -9.16 21.52 5.22
C LYS A 63 -10.65 21.41 5.47
N LEU A 64 -11.25 22.36 6.18
CA LEU A 64 -12.68 22.35 6.51
C LEU A 64 -13.56 22.51 5.26
N GLY A 65 -13.20 23.41 4.35
CA GLY A 65 -13.95 23.57 3.09
C GLY A 65 -13.92 22.33 2.20
N LEU A 66 -12.75 21.68 2.10
CA LEU A 66 -12.60 20.43 1.36
C LEU A 66 -13.28 19.25 2.05
N ARG A 67 -13.30 19.20 3.39
CA ARG A 67 -14.05 18.19 4.14
C ARG A 67 -15.51 18.15 3.72
N ASP A 68 -16.17 19.30 3.78
CA ASP A 68 -17.61 19.38 3.52
C ASP A 68 -17.91 19.07 2.03
N SER A 69 -17.02 19.48 1.13
CA SER A 69 -17.14 19.23 -0.31
C SER A 69 -16.93 17.76 -0.67
N LEU A 70 -15.94 17.09 -0.07
CA LEU A 70 -15.72 15.66 -0.23
C LEU A 70 -16.89 14.84 0.33
N ALA A 71 -17.46 15.26 1.46
CA ALA A 71 -18.63 14.59 2.05
C ALA A 71 -19.82 14.59 1.08
N ALA A 72 -20.12 15.74 0.48
CA ALA A 72 -21.17 15.85 -0.54
C ALA A 72 -20.82 15.09 -1.83
N ALA A 73 -19.55 15.08 -2.24
CA ALA A 73 -19.08 14.40 -3.45
C ALA A 73 -19.18 12.87 -3.35
N LEU A 74 -18.84 12.32 -2.18
CA LEU A 74 -18.74 10.88 -1.93
C LEU A 74 -20.09 10.22 -1.62
N ASP A 75 -21.16 10.98 -1.38
CA ASP A 75 -22.49 10.44 -1.07
C ASP A 75 -23.48 10.62 -2.25
N PRO A 76 -24.09 9.54 -2.80
CA PRO A 76 -23.78 8.13 -2.53
C PRO A 76 -22.48 7.68 -3.22
N LEU A 77 -21.79 6.71 -2.61
CA LEU A 77 -20.47 6.25 -3.06
C LEU A 77 -20.47 5.74 -4.51
N ALA A 78 -21.52 5.06 -4.95
CA ALA A 78 -21.63 4.58 -6.32
C ALA A 78 -21.62 5.72 -7.35
N GLU A 79 -22.24 6.86 -7.05
CA GLU A 79 -22.24 8.04 -7.94
C GLU A 79 -20.89 8.73 -7.97
N ALA A 80 -20.10 8.63 -6.90
CA ALA A 80 -18.76 9.20 -6.79
C ALA A 80 -17.83 8.68 -7.92
N PHE A 81 -18.01 7.44 -8.36
CA PHE A 81 -17.28 6.84 -9.48
C PHE A 81 -17.59 7.47 -10.86
N ASN A 82 -18.60 8.34 -10.95
CA ASN A 82 -18.86 9.12 -12.15
C ASN A 82 -17.89 10.30 -12.32
N CYS A 83 -17.23 10.75 -11.24
CA CYS A 83 -16.27 11.85 -11.27
C CYS A 83 -15.02 11.56 -10.42
N SER A 84 -14.38 10.41 -10.66
CA SER A 84 -13.19 10.01 -9.89
C SER A 84 -12.02 10.98 -10.01
N ILE A 85 -11.84 11.64 -11.17
CA ILE A 85 -10.78 12.65 -11.33
C ILE A 85 -11.00 13.88 -10.44
N GLY A 86 -12.26 14.34 -10.29
CA GLY A 86 -12.57 15.46 -9.40
C GLY A 86 -12.40 15.13 -7.92
N ILE A 87 -12.74 13.90 -7.53
CA ILE A 87 -12.49 13.41 -6.17
C ILE A 87 -10.98 13.29 -5.91
N ALA A 88 -10.22 12.76 -6.87
CA ALA A 88 -8.76 12.69 -6.78
C ALA A 88 -8.13 14.09 -6.61
N ALA A 89 -8.58 15.07 -7.39
CA ALA A 89 -8.14 16.46 -7.27
C ALA A 89 -8.46 17.06 -5.90
N ALA A 90 -9.65 16.80 -5.34
CA ALA A 90 -10.00 17.27 -4.00
C ALA A 90 -9.11 16.66 -2.91
N TYR A 91 -8.83 15.35 -2.97
CA TYR A 91 -7.89 14.70 -2.04
C TYR A 91 -6.46 15.22 -2.20
N ARG A 92 -6.01 15.51 -3.43
CA ARG A 92 -4.70 16.13 -3.69
C ARG A 92 -4.57 17.47 -2.98
N VAL A 93 -5.53 18.39 -3.16
CA VAL A 93 -5.48 19.71 -2.51
C VAL A 93 -5.56 19.57 -0.98
N LEU A 94 -6.37 18.65 -0.48
CA LEU A 94 -6.45 18.36 0.96
C LEU A 94 -5.10 17.85 1.50
N ALA A 95 -4.45 16.94 0.79
CA ALA A 95 -3.13 16.44 1.16
C ALA A 95 -2.08 17.56 1.21
N ILE A 96 -2.08 18.46 0.23
CA ILE A 96 -1.18 19.62 0.20
C ILE A 96 -1.46 20.55 1.40
N ALA A 97 -2.73 20.79 1.74
CA ALA A 97 -3.09 21.61 2.90
C ALA A 97 -2.47 21.05 4.20
N TYR A 98 -2.50 19.73 4.39
CA TYR A 98 -1.83 19.08 5.52
C TYR A 98 -0.30 19.19 5.47
N ALA A 99 0.33 18.90 4.32
CA ALA A 99 1.78 18.93 4.19
C ALA A 99 2.35 20.34 4.40
N ALA A 100 1.76 21.35 3.73
CA ALA A 100 2.19 22.74 3.82
C ALA A 100 1.98 23.32 5.23
N GLY A 101 0.88 22.97 5.90
CA GLY A 101 0.69 23.30 7.32
C GLY A 101 1.74 22.64 8.22
N GLY A 102 2.16 21.42 7.87
CA GLY A 102 3.24 20.70 8.52
C GLY A 102 4.59 21.41 8.42
N GLU A 103 4.95 21.98 7.27
CA GLU A 103 6.24 22.67 7.09
C GLU A 103 6.43 23.85 8.06
N VAL A 104 5.35 24.54 8.43
CA VAL A 104 5.38 25.58 9.48
C VAL A 104 5.87 25.00 10.82
N LEU A 105 5.59 23.72 11.07
CA LEU A 105 6.02 22.98 12.26
C LEU A 105 7.47 22.48 12.17
N GLU A 106 8.10 22.29 11.01
CA GLU A 106 9.43 21.61 10.90
C GLU A 106 10.48 22.25 11.82
N ALA A 107 10.47 23.58 11.95
CA ALA A 107 11.41 24.33 12.76
C ALA A 107 11.15 24.26 14.28
N THR A 108 9.92 23.93 14.70
CA THR A 108 9.46 24.05 16.10
C THR A 108 8.99 22.73 16.71
N ASP A 109 8.49 21.80 15.89
CA ASP A 109 7.92 20.53 16.27
C ASP A 109 8.11 19.46 15.18
N LYS A 110 9.11 18.59 15.39
CA LYS A 110 9.38 17.48 14.48
C LYS A 110 8.29 16.41 14.48
N HIS A 111 7.59 16.21 15.60
CA HIS A 111 6.56 15.18 15.71
C HIS A 111 5.29 15.63 14.98
N GLY A 112 4.79 16.84 15.26
CA GLY A 112 3.68 17.44 14.53
C GLY A 112 3.95 17.60 13.04
N TYR A 113 5.19 17.98 12.64
CA TYR A 113 5.62 17.96 11.24
C TYR A 113 5.42 16.58 10.61
N ARG A 114 5.93 15.53 11.27
CA ARG A 114 5.87 14.16 10.76
C ARG A 114 4.44 13.63 10.72
N ARG A 115 3.65 13.89 11.76
CA ARG A 115 2.21 13.60 11.84
C ARG A 115 1.45 14.21 10.66
N ALA A 116 1.67 15.50 10.38
CA ALA A 116 1.05 16.19 9.26
C ALA A 116 1.36 15.52 7.90
N HIS A 117 2.61 15.09 7.71
CA HIS A 117 3.02 14.40 6.49
C HIS A 117 2.44 12.97 6.40
N GLN A 118 2.29 12.26 7.51
CA GLN A 118 1.61 10.95 7.52
C GLN A 118 0.14 11.07 7.11
N VAL A 119 -0.58 12.07 7.66
CA VAL A 119 -1.97 12.37 7.27
C VAL A 119 -2.05 12.75 5.79
N SER A 120 -1.17 13.66 5.35
CA SER A 120 -1.06 14.08 3.95
C SER A 120 -0.84 12.88 3.01
N LEU A 121 0.09 11.99 3.33
CA LEU A 121 0.37 10.80 2.54
C LEU A 121 -0.86 9.89 2.42
N ARG A 122 -1.67 9.76 3.48
CA ARG A 122 -2.90 8.94 3.42
C ARG A 122 -3.98 9.57 2.56
N MET A 123 -4.09 10.90 2.58
CA MET A 123 -4.97 11.60 1.64
C MET A 123 -4.51 11.38 0.19
N MET A 124 -3.19 11.39 -0.06
CA MET A 124 -2.65 11.03 -1.37
C MET A 124 -2.96 9.58 -1.76
N HIS A 125 -2.81 8.61 -0.84
CA HIS A 125 -3.16 7.21 -1.13
C HIS A 125 -4.63 7.05 -1.52
N VAL A 126 -5.56 7.73 -0.81
CA VAL A 126 -6.98 7.72 -1.20
C VAL A 126 -7.19 8.43 -2.53
N GLY A 127 -6.58 9.59 -2.75
CA GLY A 127 -6.63 10.30 -4.03
C GLY A 127 -6.13 9.45 -5.20
N MET A 128 -5.08 8.66 -4.98
CA MET A 128 -4.48 7.79 -5.99
C MET A 128 -5.39 6.60 -6.36
N ASN A 129 -6.18 6.07 -5.42
CA ASN A 129 -7.24 5.11 -5.76
C ASN A 129 -8.18 5.72 -6.81
N TRP A 130 -8.72 6.91 -6.53
CA TRP A 130 -9.64 7.59 -7.44
C TRP A 130 -8.99 7.96 -8.77
N LEU A 131 -7.75 8.44 -8.75
CA LEU A 131 -7.00 8.79 -9.95
C LEU A 131 -6.77 7.56 -10.84
N THR A 132 -6.40 6.43 -10.25
CA THR A 132 -6.18 5.17 -10.96
C THR A 132 -7.47 4.67 -11.60
N HIS A 133 -8.61 4.75 -10.89
CA HIS A 133 -9.90 4.47 -11.52
C HIS A 133 -10.17 5.39 -12.71
N ALA A 134 -9.93 6.69 -12.57
CA ALA A 134 -10.12 7.65 -13.66
C ALA A 134 -9.22 7.31 -14.87
N PHE A 135 -7.92 7.10 -14.64
CA PHE A 135 -6.93 6.79 -15.67
C PHE A 135 -7.24 5.47 -16.40
N VAL A 136 -7.45 4.37 -15.67
CA VAL A 136 -7.61 3.05 -16.27
C VAL A 136 -9.03 2.86 -16.85
N VAL A 137 -10.07 3.22 -16.09
CA VAL A 137 -11.46 2.90 -16.47
C VAL A 137 -12.04 3.95 -17.41
N LYS A 138 -11.82 5.24 -17.11
CA LYS A 138 -12.38 6.33 -17.93
C LYS A 138 -11.43 6.74 -19.06
N GLY A 139 -10.14 6.87 -18.74
CA GLY A 139 -9.08 7.24 -19.68
C GLY A 139 -8.54 6.08 -20.51
N LYS A 140 -8.86 4.82 -20.19
CA LYS A 140 -8.34 3.63 -20.90
C LYS A 140 -6.81 3.58 -20.95
N ASN A 141 -6.16 4.03 -19.89
CA ASN A 141 -4.71 4.20 -19.77
C ASN A 141 -4.12 5.32 -20.65
N ASP A 142 -4.93 6.29 -21.05
CA ASP A 142 -4.47 7.51 -21.71
C ASP A 142 -4.21 8.61 -20.68
N GLY A 143 -2.94 8.99 -20.50
CA GLY A 143 -2.54 10.05 -19.56
C GLY A 143 -3.13 11.41 -19.92
N TYR A 144 -3.29 11.70 -21.22
CA TYR A 144 -3.88 12.96 -21.69
C TYR A 144 -5.34 13.12 -21.25
N TRP A 145 -6.04 12.01 -20.98
CA TRP A 145 -7.40 12.07 -20.46
C TRP A 145 -7.46 12.78 -19.10
N VAL A 146 -6.46 12.55 -18.25
CA VAL A 146 -6.28 13.21 -16.95
C VAL A 146 -5.64 14.58 -17.13
N ASP A 147 -4.49 14.62 -17.81
CA ASP A 147 -3.60 15.77 -17.81
C ASP A 147 -4.16 16.99 -18.57
N GLU A 148 -5.07 16.78 -19.53
CA GLU A 148 -5.78 17.85 -20.24
C GLU A 148 -7.16 18.17 -19.63
N SER A 149 -7.48 17.63 -18.45
CA SER A 149 -8.76 17.92 -17.80
C SER A 149 -8.79 19.32 -17.17
N ASP A 150 -9.99 19.83 -16.91
CA ASP A 150 -10.18 21.09 -16.17
C ASP A 150 -9.85 20.97 -14.67
N TRP A 151 -9.56 19.76 -14.17
CA TRP A 151 -9.26 19.53 -12.75
C TRP A 151 -7.77 19.79 -12.48
N PRO A 152 -7.41 20.41 -11.34
CA PRO A 152 -6.03 20.79 -11.04
C PRO A 152 -5.22 19.58 -10.56
N ILE A 153 -5.01 18.59 -11.44
CA ILE A 153 -4.25 17.37 -11.16
C ILE A 153 -3.67 16.80 -12.45
N THR A 154 -2.43 16.32 -12.39
CA THR A 154 -1.83 15.44 -13.40
C THR A 154 -1.31 14.16 -12.75
N ILE A 155 -1.12 13.11 -13.54
CA ILE A 155 -0.57 11.85 -13.02
C ILE A 155 0.86 12.07 -12.49
N GLN A 156 1.66 12.84 -13.22
CA GLN A 156 3.04 13.14 -12.82
C GLN A 156 3.11 13.93 -11.52
N GLN A 157 2.28 14.98 -11.37
CA GLN A 157 2.22 15.79 -10.16
C GLN A 157 1.88 14.94 -8.93
N MET A 158 0.86 14.08 -9.03
CA MET A 158 0.46 13.20 -7.94
C MET A 158 1.62 12.29 -7.48
N ASN A 159 2.36 11.69 -8.43
CA ASN A 159 3.50 10.83 -8.12
C ASN A 159 4.68 11.59 -7.50
N ASP A 160 4.98 12.78 -8.03
CA ASP A 160 6.08 13.62 -7.53
C ASP A 160 5.80 14.10 -6.11
N GLU A 161 4.56 14.51 -5.83
CA GLU A 161 4.12 14.96 -4.51
C GLU A 161 4.15 13.83 -3.49
N GLN A 162 3.63 12.66 -3.84
CA GLN A 162 3.67 11.49 -2.99
C GLN A 162 5.11 11.10 -2.64
N THR A 163 6.00 11.12 -3.62
CA THR A 163 7.44 10.87 -3.42
C THR A 163 8.07 11.93 -2.51
N ALA A 164 7.72 13.21 -2.69
CA ALA A 164 8.23 14.29 -1.84
C ALA A 164 7.77 14.14 -0.38
N ILE A 165 6.50 13.83 -0.15
CA ILE A 165 5.93 13.59 1.18
C ILE A 165 6.59 12.38 1.85
N GLN A 166 6.79 11.28 1.12
CA GLN A 166 7.46 10.10 1.65
C GLN A 166 8.90 10.38 2.05
N ASN A 167 9.65 11.11 1.21
CA ASN A 167 11.02 11.53 1.54
C ASN A 167 11.07 12.44 2.78
N ALA A 168 10.08 13.32 2.95
CA ALA A 168 9.94 14.15 4.15
C ALA A 168 9.69 13.30 5.41
N ILE A 169 8.83 12.28 5.32
CA ILE A 169 8.59 11.30 6.41
C ILE A 169 9.88 10.55 6.74
N LEU A 170 10.57 10.02 5.73
CA LEU A 170 11.83 9.26 5.88
C LEU A 170 12.92 10.07 6.58
N LYS A 171 13.07 11.34 6.20
CA LYS A 171 14.01 12.27 6.83
C LYS A 171 13.69 12.46 8.33
N ALA A 172 12.42 12.32 8.72
CA ALA A 172 11.96 12.44 10.10
C ALA A 172 11.87 11.10 10.86
N GLY A 173 12.01 9.94 10.20
CA GLY A 173 11.94 8.59 10.80
C GLY A 173 11.45 7.50 9.82
N PRO A 174 11.25 6.24 10.26
CA PRO A 174 10.86 5.13 9.37
C PRO A 174 9.44 5.29 8.76
N HIS A 175 9.08 4.54 7.73
CA HIS A 175 7.70 4.47 7.25
C HIS A 175 6.81 3.57 8.13
N GLY A 176 5.49 3.82 8.10
CA GLY A 176 4.51 3.05 8.86
C GLY A 176 4.58 3.27 10.37
N HIS A 177 3.97 2.35 11.11
CA HIS A 177 4.09 2.29 12.56
C HIS A 177 5.50 1.87 12.96
N SER A 178 6.06 2.56 13.95
CA SER A 178 7.32 2.15 14.55
C SER A 178 7.20 0.73 15.13
N PRO A 179 8.26 -0.09 15.02
CA PRO A 179 8.29 -1.38 15.71
C PRO A 179 8.04 -1.19 17.22
N SER A 180 7.16 -2.00 17.79
CA SER A 180 7.00 -2.06 19.24
C SER A 180 8.17 -2.79 19.92
N TRP A 181 8.88 -3.63 19.15
CA TRP A 181 10.10 -4.30 19.59
C TRP A 181 11.10 -4.43 18.44
N GLU A 182 12.10 -3.54 18.40
CA GLU A 182 13.06 -3.46 17.29
C GLU A 182 13.94 -4.71 17.14
N ASP A 183 14.34 -5.33 18.25
CA ASP A 183 15.29 -6.45 18.31
C ASP A 183 14.63 -7.82 18.56
N VAL A 184 13.50 -8.11 17.90
CA VAL A 184 12.91 -9.46 17.97
C VAL A 184 13.87 -10.45 17.29
N PRO A 185 14.33 -11.51 17.99
CA PRO A 185 15.12 -12.55 17.35
C PRO A 185 14.39 -13.10 16.13
N LYS A 186 15.09 -13.27 15.00
CA LYS A 186 14.48 -13.76 13.76
C LYS A 186 13.81 -15.13 13.93
N ASP A 187 14.33 -15.93 14.85
CA ASP A 187 13.87 -17.28 15.19
C ASP A 187 12.91 -17.30 16.39
N TYR A 188 12.42 -16.14 16.84
CA TYR A 188 11.51 -16.05 17.98
C TYR A 188 10.25 -16.91 17.78
N ARG A 189 9.85 -17.62 18.85
CA ARG A 189 8.68 -18.51 18.87
C ARG A 189 7.79 -18.21 20.05
N ASP A 190 6.50 -18.18 19.78
CA ASP A 190 5.46 -18.27 20.80
C ASP A 190 4.61 -19.51 20.53
N ASN A 191 4.82 -20.55 21.33
CA ASN A 191 4.11 -21.82 21.19
C ASN A 191 2.64 -21.74 21.65
N ASN A 192 2.19 -20.59 22.17
CA ASN A 192 0.80 -20.40 22.60
C ASN A 192 -0.12 -19.89 21.48
N ILE A 193 0.44 -19.52 20.32
CA ILE A 193 -0.33 -19.11 19.15
C ILE A 193 -0.09 -20.07 17.99
N SER A 194 -1.16 -20.30 17.24
CA SER A 194 -1.11 -21.05 15.97
C SER A 194 -1.18 -20.09 14.79
N ILE A 195 -0.31 -20.30 13.80
CA ILE A 195 -0.28 -19.52 12.56
C ILE A 195 -0.48 -20.46 11.37
N ALA A 196 -1.38 -20.08 10.45
CA ALA A 196 -1.54 -20.76 9.16
C ALA A 196 -1.28 -19.82 7.99
N ILE A 197 -0.69 -20.35 6.92
CA ILE A 197 -0.43 -19.64 5.66
C ILE A 197 -1.57 -19.95 4.70
N VAL A 198 -2.24 -18.93 4.21
CA VAL A 198 -3.33 -19.02 3.23
C VAL A 198 -2.83 -18.51 1.88
N THR A 199 -3.07 -19.28 0.82
CA THR A 199 -2.67 -18.91 -0.55
C THR A 199 -3.67 -19.46 -1.55
N MET A 200 -3.77 -18.83 -2.72
CA MET A 200 -4.51 -19.39 -3.85
C MET A 200 -3.73 -19.24 -5.14
N CYS A 201 -3.55 -20.35 -5.87
CA CYS A 201 -2.91 -20.37 -7.18
C CYS A 201 -3.91 -20.92 -8.21
N ASP A 202 -4.72 -20.02 -8.81
CA ASP A 202 -5.69 -20.33 -9.87
C ASP A 202 -5.11 -19.93 -11.23
N TYR A 203 -4.17 -20.74 -11.72
CA TYR A 203 -3.46 -20.56 -13.00
C TYR A 203 -3.71 -21.74 -13.95
N PRO A 204 -3.48 -21.57 -15.26
CA PRO A 204 -3.43 -22.70 -16.20
C PRO A 204 -2.49 -23.81 -15.72
N LYS A 205 -2.84 -25.07 -15.99
CA LYS A 205 -2.10 -26.25 -15.50
C LYS A 205 -0.64 -26.30 -15.94
N ASP A 206 -0.33 -25.69 -17.08
CA ASP A 206 1.00 -25.61 -17.69
C ASP A 206 1.81 -24.40 -17.20
N HIS A 207 1.22 -23.51 -16.39
CA HIS A 207 1.93 -22.37 -15.84
C HIS A 207 2.94 -22.83 -14.77
N VAL A 208 4.17 -22.31 -14.85
CA VAL A 208 5.28 -22.77 -13.98
C VAL A 208 5.19 -22.24 -12.55
N LEU A 209 4.57 -21.07 -12.33
CA LEU A 209 4.53 -20.42 -11.02
C LEU A 209 3.92 -21.27 -9.90
N PRO A 210 2.72 -21.87 -10.04
CA PRO A 210 2.13 -22.67 -8.96
C PRO A 210 3.06 -23.77 -8.44
N LYS A 211 3.79 -24.44 -9.34
CA LYS A 211 4.74 -25.50 -9.01
C LYS A 211 5.83 -24.98 -8.04
N TYR A 212 6.50 -23.90 -8.40
CA TYR A 212 7.59 -23.33 -7.60
C TYR A 212 7.08 -22.64 -6.33
N SER A 213 5.98 -21.90 -6.44
CA SER A 213 5.35 -21.19 -5.32
C SER A 213 4.89 -22.13 -4.22
N MET A 214 4.21 -23.22 -4.58
CA MET A 214 3.72 -24.19 -3.61
C MET A 214 4.87 -24.94 -2.93
N SER A 215 5.92 -25.30 -3.69
CA SER A 215 7.11 -25.92 -3.10
C SER A 215 7.83 -24.97 -2.14
N ASN A 216 7.97 -23.68 -2.47
CA ASN A 216 8.56 -22.69 -1.57
C ASN A 216 7.80 -22.59 -0.25
N LYS A 217 6.46 -22.47 -0.32
CA LYS A 217 5.60 -22.38 0.86
C LYS A 217 5.65 -23.67 1.69
N ASP A 218 5.68 -24.83 1.05
CA ASP A 218 5.77 -26.16 1.70
C ASP A 218 7.10 -26.34 2.47
N LEU A 219 8.24 -25.96 1.86
CA LEU A 219 9.55 -25.99 2.51
C LEU A 219 9.58 -25.08 3.75
N TYR A 220 9.10 -23.85 3.61
CA TYR A 220 9.00 -22.91 4.74
C TYR A 220 8.07 -23.44 5.84
N SER A 221 6.90 -23.93 5.48
CA SER A 221 5.92 -24.42 6.45
C SER A 221 6.40 -25.67 7.20
N LYS A 222 7.02 -26.62 6.50
CA LYS A 222 7.58 -27.84 7.11
C LYS A 222 8.67 -27.52 8.12
N ARG A 223 9.57 -26.58 7.78
CA ARG A 223 10.66 -26.15 8.65
C ARG A 223 10.16 -25.56 9.97
N HIS A 224 9.05 -24.83 9.91
CA HIS A 224 8.56 -24.04 11.05
C HIS A 224 7.32 -24.62 11.73
N GLY A 225 6.74 -25.70 11.19
CA GLY A 225 5.54 -26.33 11.73
C GLY A 225 4.23 -25.59 11.41
N TYR A 226 4.22 -24.70 10.41
CA TYR A 226 2.99 -24.01 10.00
C TYR A 226 2.10 -24.89 9.11
N ARG A 227 0.80 -24.62 9.14
CA ARG A 227 -0.14 -25.22 8.20
C ARG A 227 -0.24 -24.37 6.94
N VAL A 228 -0.30 -25.00 5.76
CA VAL A 228 -0.62 -24.33 4.50
C VAL A 228 -2.04 -24.67 4.09
N LEU A 229 -2.86 -23.64 3.93
CA LEU A 229 -4.24 -23.67 3.46
C LEU A 229 -4.24 -23.16 2.01
N ALA A 230 -3.89 -24.06 1.10
CA ALA A 230 -3.79 -23.76 -0.33
C ALA A 230 -5.08 -24.12 -1.06
N GLU A 231 -5.64 -23.14 -1.77
CA GLU A 231 -6.82 -23.34 -2.62
C GLU A 231 -6.43 -23.21 -4.10
N HIS A 232 -7.10 -23.98 -4.95
CA HIS A 232 -6.82 -24.01 -6.40
C HIS A 232 -7.99 -23.50 -7.24
N LYS A 233 -9.07 -23.09 -6.58
CA LYS A 233 -10.27 -22.61 -7.26
C LYS A 233 -10.96 -21.56 -6.39
N ARG A 234 -11.54 -20.57 -7.05
CA ARG A 234 -12.34 -19.52 -6.42
C ARG A 234 -13.71 -20.02 -6.00
N ASP A 235 -14.14 -19.63 -4.81
CA ASP A 235 -15.49 -19.89 -4.30
C ASP A 235 -16.54 -19.02 -4.99
N ASP A 236 -16.19 -17.77 -5.35
CA ASP A 236 -17.04 -16.84 -6.09
C ASP A 236 -16.41 -16.48 -7.46
N PRO A 237 -16.88 -17.09 -8.57
CA PRO A 237 -16.38 -16.77 -9.90
C PRO A 237 -16.90 -15.44 -10.45
N SER A 238 -17.90 -14.80 -9.81
CA SER A 238 -18.46 -13.52 -10.27
C SER A 238 -17.52 -12.33 -10.05
N ARG A 239 -16.53 -12.49 -9.16
CA ARG A 239 -15.51 -11.47 -8.88
C ARG A 239 -14.16 -11.81 -9.54
N PRO A 240 -13.35 -10.79 -9.89
CA PRO A 240 -11.97 -10.99 -10.34
C PRO A 240 -11.13 -11.85 -9.39
N HIS A 241 -10.05 -12.46 -9.90
CA HIS A 241 -9.23 -13.41 -9.13
C HIS A 241 -8.66 -12.83 -7.83
N ALA A 242 -8.30 -11.54 -7.83
CA ALA A 242 -7.72 -10.86 -6.67
C ALA A 242 -8.64 -10.89 -5.44
N TRP A 243 -9.97 -10.87 -5.65
CA TRP A 243 -10.96 -10.90 -4.57
C TRP A 243 -11.05 -12.23 -3.80
N ALA A 244 -10.55 -13.31 -4.37
CA ALA A 244 -10.63 -14.62 -3.73
C ALA A 244 -9.89 -14.65 -2.39
N LYS A 245 -8.85 -13.82 -2.23
CA LYS A 245 -8.13 -13.70 -0.96
C LYS A 245 -9.04 -13.26 0.19
N ILE A 246 -9.94 -12.32 -0.07
CA ILE A 246 -10.85 -11.81 0.96
C ILE A 246 -11.85 -12.89 1.38
N SER A 247 -12.47 -13.59 0.42
CA SER A 247 -13.43 -14.65 0.74
C SER A 247 -12.77 -15.82 1.46
N LEU A 248 -11.57 -16.22 1.05
CA LEU A 248 -10.83 -17.32 1.69
C LEU A 248 -10.36 -16.95 3.10
N MET A 249 -9.83 -15.74 3.28
CA MET A 249 -9.46 -15.24 4.61
C MET A 249 -10.68 -15.15 5.52
N LEU A 250 -11.82 -14.64 5.03
CA LEU A 250 -13.06 -14.57 5.78
C LEU A 250 -13.55 -15.96 6.23
N LYS A 251 -13.57 -16.93 5.32
CA LYS A 251 -13.90 -18.35 5.60
C LYS A 251 -13.03 -18.90 6.73
N HIS A 252 -11.72 -18.70 6.66
CA HIS A 252 -10.78 -19.25 7.65
C HIS A 252 -10.82 -18.51 9.00
N VAL A 253 -11.03 -17.19 9.01
CA VAL A 253 -11.26 -16.40 10.22
C VAL A 253 -12.53 -16.89 10.94
N GLN A 254 -13.63 -17.08 10.20
CA GLN A 254 -14.90 -17.54 10.77
C GLN A 254 -14.83 -18.97 11.31
N GLN A 255 -14.08 -19.84 10.63
CA GLN A 255 -13.84 -21.22 11.06
C GLN A 255 -12.80 -21.33 12.19
N ARG A 256 -12.11 -20.23 12.54
CA ARG A 256 -11.00 -20.19 13.51
C ARG A 256 -9.97 -21.29 13.26
N THR A 257 -9.51 -21.42 12.00
CA THR A 257 -8.60 -22.51 11.62
C THR A 257 -7.21 -22.41 12.26
N ALA A 258 -6.81 -21.21 12.66
CA ALA A 258 -5.61 -20.86 13.43
C ALA A 258 -5.87 -19.54 14.17
N ASP A 259 -5.06 -19.18 15.17
CA ASP A 259 -5.17 -17.90 15.88
C ASP A 259 -4.82 -16.72 14.97
N TRP A 260 -3.83 -16.92 14.11
CA TRP A 260 -3.41 -15.97 13.08
C TRP A 260 -3.35 -16.63 11.71
N LEU A 261 -3.72 -15.86 10.70
CA LEU A 261 -3.68 -16.24 9.30
C LEU A 261 -2.77 -15.27 8.56
N LEU A 262 -1.81 -15.80 7.82
CA LEU A 262 -1.01 -15.04 6.86
C LEU A 262 -1.59 -15.26 5.47
N TRP A 263 -2.13 -14.23 4.84
CA TRP A 263 -2.31 -14.28 3.39
C TRP A 263 -0.96 -14.12 2.71
N PHE A 264 -0.65 -14.99 1.75
CA PHE A 264 0.59 -14.96 1.00
C PHE A 264 0.32 -15.24 -0.48
N ASP A 265 0.42 -14.21 -1.33
CA ASP A 265 0.11 -14.32 -2.76
C ASP A 265 0.87 -15.47 -3.46
N CYS A 266 0.27 -15.98 -4.53
CA CYS A 266 0.85 -17.07 -5.31
C CYS A 266 2.19 -16.67 -5.94
N ASP A 267 2.37 -15.41 -6.31
CA ASP A 267 3.59 -14.85 -6.89
C ASP A 267 4.50 -14.21 -5.83
N THR A 268 4.49 -14.75 -4.61
CA THR A 268 5.36 -14.33 -3.51
C THR A 268 6.08 -15.52 -2.87
N TYR A 269 7.37 -15.36 -2.61
CA TYR A 269 8.27 -16.38 -2.06
C TYR A 269 8.84 -15.97 -0.70
N PHE A 270 8.98 -16.95 0.20
CA PHE A 270 9.88 -16.88 1.35
C PHE A 270 11.31 -17.04 0.88
N MET A 271 12.18 -16.08 1.20
CA MET A 271 13.58 -16.05 0.79
C MET A 271 14.53 -16.28 1.98
N ASP A 272 14.16 -15.88 3.20
CA ASP A 272 14.86 -16.23 4.44
C ASP A 272 14.06 -17.30 5.20
N LEU A 273 14.45 -18.57 5.05
CA LEU A 273 13.77 -19.68 5.74
C LEU A 273 14.16 -19.77 7.23
N SER A 274 15.09 -18.96 7.73
CA SER A 274 15.43 -18.95 9.17
C SER A 274 14.46 -18.10 10.00
N ARG A 275 13.80 -17.13 9.36
CA ARG A 275 12.89 -16.19 10.04
C ARG A 275 11.50 -16.79 10.27
N THR A 276 10.95 -16.55 11.45
CA THR A 276 9.62 -17.02 11.87
C THR A 276 8.56 -15.93 11.68
N LEU A 277 7.32 -16.34 11.45
CA LEU A 277 6.16 -15.45 11.37
C LEU A 277 5.86 -14.76 12.70
N GLU A 278 6.08 -15.46 13.82
CA GLU A 278 5.95 -14.92 15.18
C GLU A 278 6.91 -13.75 15.38
N SER A 279 8.15 -13.83 14.88
CA SER A 279 9.10 -12.72 15.00
C SER A 279 8.57 -11.43 14.35
N ILE A 280 7.84 -11.54 13.24
CA ILE A 280 7.24 -10.41 12.55
C ILE A 280 6.04 -9.85 13.33
N LEU A 281 5.11 -10.71 13.78
CA LEU A 281 3.97 -10.28 14.59
C LEU A 281 4.41 -9.59 15.88
N TYR A 282 5.39 -10.17 16.58
CA TYR A 282 5.89 -9.62 17.83
C TYR A 282 6.68 -8.34 17.64
N LYS A 283 7.36 -8.16 16.50
CA LYS A 283 8.06 -6.91 16.17
C LYS A 283 7.12 -5.70 16.18
N PHE A 284 5.92 -5.88 15.65
CA PHE A 284 5.00 -4.77 15.37
C PHE A 284 3.80 -4.67 16.30
N GLY A 285 3.37 -5.78 16.89
CA GLY A 285 2.13 -5.82 17.66
C GLY A 285 2.28 -6.40 19.05
N SER A 286 3.49 -6.44 19.61
CA SER A 286 3.70 -6.87 21.00
C SER A 286 3.87 -5.71 21.98
N LYS A 287 3.56 -5.98 23.25
CA LYS A 287 3.85 -5.14 24.41
C LYS A 287 4.61 -5.95 25.46
N VAL A 288 5.34 -5.26 26.32
CA VAL A 288 5.95 -5.87 27.50
C VAL A 288 4.93 -5.83 28.64
N SER A 289 4.53 -6.98 29.15
CA SER A 289 3.63 -7.09 30.30
C SER A 289 4.34 -6.69 31.60
N SER A 290 3.56 -6.44 32.64
CA SER A 290 4.05 -6.02 33.97
C SER A 290 5.05 -6.99 34.60
N ASP A 291 4.98 -8.28 34.24
CA ASP A 291 5.90 -9.34 34.68
C ASP A 291 7.14 -9.49 33.76
N GLY A 292 7.33 -8.56 32.82
CA GLY A 292 8.47 -8.54 31.89
C GLY A 292 8.34 -9.51 30.72
N ARG A 293 7.25 -10.26 30.59
CA ARG A 293 6.99 -11.10 29.42
C ARG A 293 6.55 -10.25 28.23
N ARG A 294 6.65 -10.82 27.04
CA ARG A 294 6.15 -10.20 25.82
C ARG A 294 4.86 -10.89 25.43
N VAL A 295 3.86 -10.09 25.11
CA VAL A 295 2.54 -10.56 24.71
C VAL A 295 2.07 -9.72 23.53
N LEU A 296 1.37 -10.34 22.57
CA LEU A 296 0.69 -9.57 21.53
C LEU A 296 -0.36 -8.64 22.18
N ASN A 297 -0.55 -7.46 21.61
CA ASN A 297 -1.60 -6.57 22.06
C ASN A 297 -2.97 -7.19 21.76
N ASP A 298 -3.92 -7.07 22.69
CA ASP A 298 -5.23 -7.67 22.53
C ASP A 298 -6.02 -7.00 21.40
N ASP A 299 -5.80 -5.70 21.20
CA ASP A 299 -6.42 -4.95 20.12
C ASP A 299 -5.69 -5.15 18.78
N PHE A 300 -4.55 -5.83 18.72
CA PHE A 300 -3.86 -6.06 17.44
C PHE A 300 -4.53 -7.20 16.68
N HIS A 301 -5.22 -6.86 15.58
CA HIS A 301 -5.94 -7.84 14.75
C HIS A 301 -5.44 -7.95 13.32
N MET A 302 -4.68 -6.97 12.80
CA MET A 302 -4.19 -7.01 11.43
C MET A 302 -2.80 -6.37 11.32
N LEU A 303 -1.90 -7.04 10.59
CA LEU A 303 -0.62 -6.49 10.17
C LEU A 303 -0.59 -6.42 8.66
N ILE A 304 -0.49 -5.22 8.11
CA ILE A 304 -0.43 -4.98 6.66
C ILE A 304 0.83 -4.21 6.29
N GLN A 305 1.22 -4.28 5.02
CA GLN A 305 2.37 -3.56 4.50
C GLN A 305 1.96 -2.32 3.74
N GLU A 306 2.82 -1.31 3.79
CA GLU A 306 2.78 -0.14 2.93
C GLU A 306 4.05 -0.09 2.08
N ASP A 307 3.85 0.01 0.76
CA ASP A 307 4.89 0.25 -0.24
C ASP A 307 4.87 1.72 -0.72
N HIS A 308 5.76 2.05 -1.67
CA HIS A 308 5.84 3.40 -2.26
C HIS A 308 4.52 3.91 -2.83
N ALA A 309 3.64 3.03 -3.32
CA ALA A 309 2.37 3.44 -3.92
C ALA A 309 1.26 3.56 -2.86
N MET A 310 1.09 2.56 -1.98
CA MET A 310 0.12 2.54 -0.88
C MET A 310 0.20 1.25 -0.07
N LEU A 311 -0.89 0.90 0.65
CA LEU A 311 -1.06 -0.43 1.22
C LEU A 311 -0.89 -1.51 0.14
N ASN A 312 -0.32 -2.64 0.55
CA ASN A 312 -0.24 -3.82 -0.29
C ASN A 312 -0.83 -5.03 0.43
N THR A 313 -1.78 -5.69 -0.24
CA THR A 313 -2.50 -6.87 0.27
C THR A 313 -1.96 -8.18 -0.31
N GLY A 314 -0.73 -8.18 -0.84
CA GLY A 314 -0.07 -9.40 -1.31
C GLY A 314 0.50 -10.24 -0.18
N VAL A 315 0.84 -9.60 0.94
CA VAL A 315 1.21 -10.25 2.19
C VAL A 315 0.64 -9.48 3.38
N PHE A 316 -0.23 -10.11 4.17
CA PHE A 316 -0.76 -9.50 5.40
C PHE A 316 -1.22 -10.56 6.40
N PHE A 317 -1.18 -10.22 7.69
CA PHE A 317 -1.67 -11.06 8.77
C PHE A 317 -3.05 -10.61 9.25
N VAL A 318 -3.87 -11.57 9.63
CA VAL A 318 -5.16 -11.33 10.28
C VAL A 318 -5.33 -12.29 11.46
N ARG A 319 -5.74 -11.76 12.61
CA ARG A 319 -6.13 -12.55 13.78
C ARG A 319 -7.54 -13.09 13.60
N SER A 320 -7.75 -14.37 13.90
CA SER A 320 -9.07 -15.00 13.90
C SER A 320 -9.95 -14.42 15.00
N SER A 321 -10.70 -13.38 14.66
CA SER A 321 -11.43 -12.54 15.59
C SER A 321 -12.73 -12.02 14.97
N GLU A 322 -13.66 -11.59 15.82
CA GLU A 322 -14.93 -11.01 15.36
C GLU A 322 -14.71 -9.71 14.59
N TRP A 323 -13.75 -8.89 15.04
CA TRP A 323 -13.35 -7.67 14.35
C TRP A 323 -12.89 -7.97 12.93
N ALA A 324 -11.96 -8.92 12.77
CA ALA A 324 -11.43 -9.30 11.46
C ALA A 324 -12.52 -9.86 10.53
N ALA A 325 -13.42 -10.70 11.05
CA ALA A 325 -14.53 -11.25 10.28
C ALA A 325 -15.45 -10.13 9.75
N LYS A 326 -15.77 -9.16 10.61
CA LYS A 326 -16.59 -8.00 10.24
C LYS A 326 -15.89 -7.14 9.19
N MET A 327 -14.61 -6.81 9.41
CA MET A 327 -13.82 -6.00 8.49
C MET A 327 -13.72 -6.69 7.12
N LEU A 328 -13.34 -7.96 7.05
CA LEU A 328 -13.24 -8.70 5.78
C LEU A 328 -14.58 -8.79 5.05
N ALA A 329 -15.69 -9.00 5.78
CA ALA A 329 -17.02 -9.00 5.19
C ALA A 329 -17.42 -7.63 4.62
N GLN A 330 -17.05 -6.53 5.28
CA GLN A 330 -17.31 -5.16 4.81
C GLN A 330 -16.45 -4.80 3.60
N VAL A 331 -15.16 -5.16 3.61
CA VAL A 331 -14.25 -4.98 2.46
C VAL A 331 -14.73 -5.80 1.26
N TYR A 332 -15.18 -7.04 1.48
CA TYR A 332 -15.80 -7.84 0.43
C TYR A 332 -17.05 -7.16 -0.13
N GLY A 333 -17.93 -6.67 0.76
CA GLY A 333 -19.10 -5.90 0.39
C GLY A 333 -20.14 -6.67 -0.45
N PRO A 334 -21.21 -5.99 -0.88
CA PRO A 334 -22.25 -6.60 -1.71
C PRO A 334 -21.77 -6.83 -3.15
N SER A 335 -22.55 -7.60 -3.93
CA SER A 335 -22.22 -7.97 -5.32
C SER A 335 -22.21 -6.78 -6.30
N ASP A 336 -22.78 -5.65 -5.91
CA ASP A 336 -22.82 -4.39 -6.67
C ASP A 336 -21.82 -3.34 -6.13
N SER A 337 -20.90 -3.74 -5.24
CA SER A 337 -19.87 -2.84 -4.73
C SER A 337 -19.06 -2.22 -5.88
N PRO A 338 -18.90 -0.88 -5.92
CA PRO A 338 -18.19 -0.22 -7.02
C PRO A 338 -16.68 -0.56 -7.03
N TRP A 339 -16.16 -1.11 -5.94
CA TRP A 339 -14.76 -1.54 -5.83
C TRP A 339 -14.46 -2.84 -6.58
N ILE A 340 -15.47 -3.65 -6.93
CA ILE A 340 -15.25 -4.98 -7.54
C ILE A 340 -14.41 -4.89 -8.81
N HIS A 341 -14.68 -3.87 -9.63
CA HIS A 341 -14.02 -3.65 -10.92
C HIS A 341 -12.99 -2.51 -10.88
N HIS A 342 -12.63 -2.04 -9.69
CA HIS A 342 -11.54 -1.09 -9.53
C HIS A 342 -10.23 -1.73 -10.06
N PRO A 343 -9.33 -0.98 -10.72
CA PRO A 343 -8.06 -1.52 -11.25
C PRO A 343 -7.14 -2.15 -10.20
N TRP A 344 -7.31 -1.75 -8.94
CA TRP A 344 -6.60 -2.29 -7.77
C TRP A 344 -7.47 -3.18 -6.87
N TRP A 345 -8.67 -3.54 -7.34
CA TRP A 345 -9.57 -4.52 -6.71
C TRP A 345 -9.70 -4.35 -5.18
N GLU A 346 -9.47 -5.42 -4.42
CA GLU A 346 -9.60 -5.46 -2.97
C GLU A 346 -8.59 -4.54 -2.25
N ASN A 347 -7.43 -4.25 -2.86
CA ASN A 347 -6.45 -3.35 -2.26
C ASN A 347 -7.00 -1.92 -2.15
N ALA A 348 -7.72 -1.45 -3.18
CA ALA A 348 -8.42 -0.17 -3.12
C ALA A 348 -9.59 -0.20 -2.13
N ALA A 349 -10.32 -1.32 -2.03
CA ALA A 349 -11.40 -1.48 -1.07
C ALA A 349 -10.89 -1.42 0.38
N PHE A 350 -9.76 -2.08 0.69
CA PHE A 350 -9.08 -1.97 1.97
C PHE A 350 -8.66 -0.53 2.28
N SER A 351 -7.95 0.10 1.35
CA SER A 351 -7.51 1.49 1.51
C SER A 351 -8.68 2.43 1.74
N HIS A 352 -9.80 2.26 1.02
CA HIS A 352 -11.01 3.04 1.26
C HIS A 352 -11.65 2.74 2.61
N TRP A 353 -11.70 1.48 3.04
CA TRP A 353 -12.27 1.11 4.34
C TRP A 353 -11.45 1.70 5.49
N PHE A 354 -10.12 1.67 5.41
CA PHE A 354 -9.25 2.24 6.44
C PHE A 354 -9.21 3.76 6.45
N LEU A 355 -9.13 4.38 5.26
CA LEU A 355 -8.75 5.79 5.12
C LEU A 355 -9.87 6.67 4.57
N GLY A 356 -10.93 6.08 4.04
CA GLY A 356 -11.97 6.78 3.28
C GLY A 356 -12.72 7.84 4.08
N SER A 357 -12.80 7.71 5.41
CA SER A 357 -13.42 8.69 6.31
C SER A 357 -12.42 9.67 6.94
N ASN A 358 -11.12 9.53 6.69
CA ASN A 358 -10.10 10.34 7.38
C ASN A 358 -10.20 11.81 7.05
N TYR A 359 -10.69 12.17 5.85
CA TYR A 359 -10.93 13.56 5.47
C TYR A 359 -11.94 14.26 6.39
N GLN A 360 -12.84 13.52 7.06
CA GLN A 360 -13.74 14.04 8.09
C GLN A 360 -13.10 13.94 9.47
N LYS A 361 -12.61 12.74 9.82
CA LYS A 361 -12.08 12.43 11.14
C LYS A 361 -10.94 13.37 11.56
N LEU A 362 -10.05 13.71 10.63
CA LEU A 362 -8.81 14.43 10.91
C LEU A 362 -8.87 15.91 10.50
N ALA A 363 -10.01 16.40 10.00
CA ALA A 363 -10.11 17.76 9.46
C ALA A 363 -9.79 18.84 10.49
N GLU A 364 -10.29 18.64 11.71
CA GLU A 364 -10.19 19.57 12.85
C GLU A 364 -8.97 19.28 13.73
N GLU A 365 -8.14 18.29 13.38
CA GLU A 365 -6.97 17.93 14.17
C GLU A 365 -5.93 19.05 14.15
N ASN A 366 -5.51 19.48 15.34
CA ASN A 366 -4.42 20.43 15.53
C ASN A 366 -3.11 19.67 15.78
N HIS A 367 -2.28 19.55 14.74
CA HIS A 367 -1.03 18.78 14.83
C HIS A 367 -0.01 19.34 15.85
N SER A 368 -0.11 20.63 16.22
CA SER A 368 0.77 21.20 17.25
C SER A 368 0.52 20.65 18.67
N GLU A 369 -0.64 20.04 18.92
CA GLU A 369 -0.97 19.43 20.22
C GLU A 369 -0.24 18.11 20.46
N PHE A 370 0.40 17.55 19.44
CA PHE A 370 1.15 16.30 19.51
C PHE A 370 2.61 16.50 19.95
N MET A 371 3.09 17.75 20.08
CA MET A 371 4.45 18.10 20.54
C MET A 371 4.91 17.34 21.79
N ASN A 372 3.99 17.05 22.72
CA ASN A 372 4.30 16.52 24.05
C ASN A 372 3.76 15.11 24.29
N GLN A 373 3.15 14.49 23.28
CA GLN A 373 2.48 13.20 23.45
C GLN A 373 3.40 12.08 22.96
N ALA A 374 3.58 11.04 23.78
CA ALA A 374 4.29 9.81 23.40
C ALA A 374 3.46 8.93 22.45
N VAL A 375 2.59 9.55 21.64
CA VAL A 375 1.61 8.91 20.77
C VAL A 375 2.24 8.72 19.39
N SER A 376 1.91 7.61 18.73
CA SER A 376 2.38 7.34 17.37
C SER A 376 1.88 8.41 16.41
N ASP A 377 2.71 8.82 15.45
CA ASP A 377 2.34 9.68 14.33
C ASP A 377 1.27 9.05 13.39
N MET A 378 1.03 7.75 13.56
CA MET A 378 0.01 6.97 12.86
C MET A 378 -1.29 6.82 13.67
N ASP A 379 -1.32 7.28 14.92
CA ASP A 379 -2.49 7.15 15.78
C ASP A 379 -3.73 7.80 15.16
N GLY A 380 -4.86 7.11 15.26
CA GLY A 380 -6.11 7.52 14.65
C GLY A 380 -6.13 7.59 13.11
N ILE A 381 -5.03 7.38 12.38
CA ILE A 381 -5.08 7.28 10.90
C ILE A 381 -5.75 5.98 10.49
N TYR A 382 -5.30 4.89 11.08
CA TYR A 382 -5.85 3.56 10.87
C TYR A 382 -6.73 3.21 12.07
N PRO A 383 -7.64 2.22 11.95
CA PRO A 383 -8.26 1.60 13.11
C PRO A 383 -7.17 1.10 14.07
N GLU A 384 -7.42 1.18 15.38
CA GLU A 384 -6.46 0.78 16.41
C GLU A 384 -6.03 -0.69 16.26
N GLU A 385 -6.84 -1.49 15.57
CA GLU A 385 -6.59 -2.89 15.34
C GLU A 385 -5.64 -3.20 14.18
N VAL A 386 -5.26 -2.18 13.41
CA VAL A 386 -4.45 -2.30 12.21
C VAL A 386 -3.07 -1.68 12.44
N VAL A 387 -2.05 -2.52 12.37
CA VAL A 387 -0.67 -2.06 12.32
C VAL A 387 -0.19 -2.10 10.88
N VAL A 388 0.34 -0.98 10.42
CA VAL A 388 1.00 -0.84 9.11
C VAL A 388 2.49 -0.92 9.32
N ALA A 389 3.14 -1.89 8.70
CA ALA A 389 4.58 -2.04 8.72
C ALA A 389 5.20 -1.65 7.36
N PRO A 390 6.46 -1.17 7.35
CA PRO A 390 7.14 -0.79 6.11
C PRO A 390 7.47 -2.02 5.26
N GLN A 391 7.32 -1.88 3.93
CA GLN A 391 7.54 -2.95 2.93
C GLN A 391 8.80 -3.79 3.13
N VAL A 392 9.89 -3.15 3.58
CA VAL A 392 11.22 -3.78 3.76
C VAL A 392 11.20 -4.98 4.72
N ASP A 393 10.21 -5.07 5.61
CA ASP A 393 10.19 -6.11 6.64
C ASP A 393 9.69 -7.46 6.14
N PHE A 394 8.69 -7.49 5.25
CA PHE A 394 8.15 -8.75 4.74
C PHE A 394 7.43 -8.68 3.38
N ASN A 395 7.71 -7.68 2.52
CA ASN A 395 7.11 -7.61 1.18
C ASN A 395 7.98 -6.91 0.13
N SER A 396 9.28 -7.17 0.12
CA SER A 396 10.20 -6.60 -0.87
C SER A 396 9.89 -7.09 -2.29
N TYR A 397 10.08 -6.21 -3.28
CA TYR A 397 9.72 -6.49 -4.67
C TYR A 397 10.91 -6.94 -5.51
N HIS A 398 10.61 -7.66 -6.58
CA HIS A 398 11.58 -7.99 -7.60
C HIS A 398 12.21 -6.72 -8.22
N PRO A 399 13.54 -6.69 -8.51
CA PRO A 399 14.24 -5.53 -9.05
C PRO A 399 13.65 -4.88 -10.31
N ILE A 400 12.91 -5.65 -11.12
CA ILE A 400 12.24 -5.12 -12.31
C ILE A 400 11.15 -4.13 -11.93
N THR A 401 10.30 -4.46 -10.97
CA THR A 401 9.19 -3.58 -10.56
C THR A 401 9.69 -2.50 -9.61
N SER A 402 10.55 -2.87 -8.67
CA SER A 402 10.95 -1.95 -7.59
C SER A 402 11.68 -0.71 -8.09
N ARG A 403 12.50 -0.85 -9.13
CA ARG A 403 13.25 0.28 -9.71
C ARG A 403 12.38 1.25 -10.50
N ILE A 404 11.25 0.79 -11.03
CA ILE A 404 10.33 1.62 -11.82
C ILE A 404 9.54 2.54 -10.89
N PHE A 405 9.16 2.04 -9.71
CA PHE A 405 8.21 2.69 -8.82
C PHE A 405 8.78 3.00 -7.42
N GLN A 406 10.12 3.03 -7.29
CA GLN A 406 10.83 3.32 -6.03
C GLN A 406 10.42 2.42 -4.84
N HIS A 407 9.90 1.21 -5.10
CA HIS A 407 9.60 0.25 -4.04
C HIS A 407 10.88 -0.32 -3.42
N ASP A 408 10.75 -0.89 -2.23
CA ASP A 408 11.82 -1.65 -1.61
C ASP A 408 12.21 -2.84 -2.50
N THR A 409 13.48 -2.86 -2.90
CA THR A 409 14.01 -3.90 -3.79
C THR A 409 14.45 -5.10 -2.96
N TRP A 410 14.08 -6.31 -3.37
CA TRP A 410 14.58 -7.52 -2.74
C TRP A 410 16.09 -7.66 -2.96
N GLU A 411 16.79 -8.02 -1.88
CA GLU A 411 18.22 -8.28 -1.85
C GLU A 411 18.47 -9.54 -0.99
N PRO A 412 19.58 -10.28 -1.21
CA PRO A 412 19.93 -11.42 -0.37
C PRO A 412 19.91 -11.06 1.13
N GLY A 413 19.17 -11.84 1.92
CA GLY A 413 18.98 -11.61 3.35
C GLY A 413 17.63 -10.98 3.72
N LYS A 414 16.87 -10.46 2.74
CA LYS A 414 15.48 -10.04 2.96
C LYS A 414 14.53 -11.22 3.02
N PHE A 415 13.48 -11.09 3.82
CA PHE A 415 12.61 -12.21 4.19
C PHE A 415 11.73 -12.70 3.04
N VAL A 416 11.14 -11.79 2.29
CA VAL A 416 10.12 -12.10 1.27
C VAL A 416 10.48 -11.42 -0.04
N LEU A 417 10.23 -12.12 -1.15
CA LEU A 417 10.27 -11.58 -2.50
C LEU A 417 8.88 -11.70 -3.13
N ALA A 418 8.28 -10.57 -3.51
CA ALA A 418 7.05 -10.53 -4.30
C ALA A 418 7.35 -10.18 -5.77
N PHE A 419 6.65 -10.84 -6.69
CA PHE A 419 6.70 -10.58 -8.12
C PHE A 419 5.57 -9.64 -8.60
N SER A 420 4.97 -8.89 -7.67
CA SER A 420 4.03 -7.80 -7.94
C SER A 420 4.53 -6.92 -9.09
N GLY A 421 3.69 -6.66 -10.09
CA GLY A 421 4.02 -5.77 -11.21
C GLY A 421 4.96 -6.36 -12.28
N VAL A 422 5.57 -7.53 -12.06
CA VAL A 422 6.59 -8.08 -12.97
C VAL A 422 5.99 -8.48 -14.32
N GLN A 423 4.74 -8.96 -14.33
CA GLN A 423 4.03 -9.32 -15.56
C GLN A 423 3.69 -8.11 -16.44
N GLN A 424 3.52 -6.94 -15.84
CA GLN A 424 3.26 -5.69 -16.55
C GLN A 424 4.56 -5.10 -17.12
N ALA A 425 5.70 -5.36 -16.46
CA ALA A 425 7.00 -4.82 -16.82
C ALA A 425 7.86 -5.77 -17.68
N SER A 426 7.42 -6.99 -17.95
CA SER A 426 8.21 -7.99 -18.67
C SER A 426 7.38 -8.98 -19.48
N SER A 427 8.03 -9.72 -20.39
CA SER A 427 7.33 -10.72 -21.22
C SER A 427 7.05 -12.01 -20.44
N PRO A 428 5.97 -12.76 -20.76
CA PRO A 428 5.64 -14.02 -20.06
C PRO A 428 6.80 -15.03 -20.00
N THR A 429 7.62 -15.10 -21.06
CA THR A 429 8.81 -15.94 -21.12
C THR A 429 9.85 -15.53 -20.08
N VAL A 430 10.15 -14.24 -19.99
CA VAL A 430 11.11 -13.71 -19.00
C VAL A 430 10.59 -13.96 -17.59
N VAL A 431 9.31 -13.68 -17.33
CA VAL A 431 8.70 -13.91 -16.03
C VAL A 431 8.78 -15.38 -15.61
N SER A 432 8.53 -16.32 -16.52
CA SER A 432 8.64 -17.76 -16.26
C SER A 432 10.06 -18.17 -15.85
N VAL A 433 11.08 -17.60 -16.50
CA VAL A 433 12.49 -17.81 -16.15
C VAL A 433 12.81 -17.20 -14.78
N LEU A 434 12.28 -16.01 -14.46
CA LEU A 434 12.51 -15.36 -13.17
C LEU A 434 11.96 -16.19 -12.01
N TYR A 435 10.75 -16.77 -12.15
CA TYR A 435 10.18 -17.63 -11.12
C TYR A 435 11.07 -18.83 -10.79
N GLY A 436 11.65 -19.48 -11.81
CA GLY A 436 12.57 -20.60 -11.63
C GLY A 436 13.91 -20.17 -11.01
N ASN A 437 14.50 -19.09 -11.51
CA ASN A 437 15.80 -18.60 -11.03
C ASN A 437 15.75 -18.20 -9.54
N TYR A 438 14.74 -17.43 -9.13
CA TYR A 438 14.63 -17.00 -7.73
C TYR A 438 14.23 -18.14 -6.80
N TYR A 439 13.51 -19.15 -7.28
CA TYR A 439 13.31 -20.39 -6.54
C TYR A 439 14.66 -21.10 -6.29
N ARG A 440 15.52 -21.23 -7.30
CA ARG A 440 16.89 -21.79 -7.11
C ARG A 440 17.73 -20.96 -6.15
N ILE A 441 17.67 -19.63 -6.27
CA ILE A 441 18.39 -18.72 -5.36
C ILE A 441 17.94 -18.97 -3.93
N MET A 442 16.63 -19.05 -3.69
CA MET A 442 16.06 -19.37 -2.38
C MET A 442 16.60 -20.71 -1.85
N CYS A 443 16.60 -21.77 -2.67
CA CYS A 443 17.15 -23.08 -2.27
C CYS A 443 18.62 -22.97 -1.84
N ARG A 444 19.43 -22.28 -2.66
CA ARG A 444 20.87 -22.12 -2.43
C ARG A 444 21.21 -21.32 -1.19
N ILE A 445 20.59 -20.15 -1.01
CA ILE A 445 20.89 -19.29 0.14
C ILE A 445 20.47 -19.94 1.46
N ASN A 446 19.49 -20.84 1.44
CA ASN A 446 19.02 -21.58 2.61
C ASN A 446 19.64 -22.98 2.77
N LYS A 447 20.48 -23.42 1.81
CA LYS A 447 21.14 -24.73 1.80
C LYS A 447 20.15 -25.91 1.85
N VAL A 448 19.09 -25.83 1.04
CA VAL A 448 18.00 -26.83 0.94
C VAL A 448 17.83 -27.36 -0.48
N GLU A 449 18.90 -27.33 -1.29
CA GLU A 449 18.85 -27.76 -2.69
C GLU A 449 18.37 -29.20 -2.86
N ASP A 450 18.71 -30.09 -1.93
CA ASP A 450 18.31 -31.51 -1.96
C ASP A 450 16.80 -31.73 -1.70
N GLU A 451 16.13 -30.75 -1.09
CA GLU A 451 14.68 -30.77 -0.84
C GLU A 451 13.88 -30.04 -1.92
N CYS A 452 14.57 -29.26 -2.75
CA CYS A 452 13.95 -28.46 -3.79
C CYS A 452 13.60 -29.30 -5.02
N ILE A 453 12.48 -28.94 -5.66
CA ILE A 453 12.08 -29.57 -6.92
C ILE A 453 12.99 -29.11 -8.08
N PRO A 454 13.20 -29.96 -9.10
CA PRO A 454 13.92 -29.54 -10.30
C PRO A 454 13.24 -28.34 -10.97
N VAL A 455 14.04 -27.33 -11.29
CA VAL A 455 13.62 -26.18 -12.09
C VAL A 455 13.92 -26.46 -13.55
N ASP A 456 12.91 -26.32 -14.39
CA ASP A 456 12.95 -26.66 -15.80
C ASP A 456 14.09 -25.91 -16.52
N GLU A 457 14.84 -26.58 -17.40
CA GLU A 457 16.02 -25.98 -18.06
C GLU A 457 15.67 -24.76 -18.92
N LEU A 458 14.46 -24.73 -19.47
CA LEU A 458 13.92 -23.58 -20.21
C LEU A 458 13.60 -22.38 -19.32
N ALA A 459 13.51 -22.57 -17.99
CA ALA A 459 13.28 -21.54 -17.00
C ALA A 459 14.60 -20.97 -16.44
N VAL A 460 15.71 -21.08 -17.18
CA VAL A 460 17.04 -20.64 -16.75
C VAL A 460 17.68 -19.76 -17.81
N PHE A 461 18.19 -18.60 -17.41
CA PHE A 461 19.04 -17.83 -18.30
C PHE A 461 20.45 -18.46 -18.32
N PRO A 462 21.04 -18.72 -19.50
CA PRO A 462 22.34 -19.39 -19.60
C PRO A 462 23.46 -18.75 -18.76
N TRP A 463 23.45 -17.43 -18.59
CA TRP A 463 24.48 -16.70 -17.84
C TRP A 463 24.32 -16.74 -16.32
N THR A 464 23.22 -17.30 -15.79
CA THR A 464 23.05 -17.50 -14.33
C THR A 464 23.71 -18.78 -13.83
N ILE A 465 24.23 -19.61 -14.74
CA ILE A 465 24.75 -20.95 -14.45
C ILE A 465 26.21 -20.90 -13.97
N GLU A 466 26.96 -19.81 -14.13
CA GLU A 466 28.42 -19.82 -13.84
C GLU A 466 28.93 -18.61 -13.04
N THR A 467 29.22 -18.82 -11.74
CA THR A 467 30.33 -18.14 -11.02
C THR A 467 30.96 -18.97 -9.87
N ASN A 468 30.65 -20.28 -9.72
CA ASN A 468 31.14 -21.06 -8.56
C ASN A 468 32.39 -21.93 -8.82
N SER A 469 33.15 -21.72 -9.89
CA SER A 469 34.37 -22.52 -10.16
C SER A 469 35.69 -21.89 -9.68
N THR A 470 35.73 -20.68 -9.09
CA THR A 470 37.01 -20.03 -8.73
C THR A 470 37.01 -19.18 -7.44
N MET A 471 36.38 -19.64 -6.35
CA MET A 471 36.69 -19.15 -4.98
C MET A 471 37.24 -20.27 -4.09
N SER A 472 38.25 -20.98 -4.59
CA SER A 472 39.21 -21.68 -3.74
C SER A 472 40.62 -21.41 -4.26
N LYS A 473 41.29 -20.42 -3.67
CA LYS A 473 42.71 -20.41 -3.37
C LYS A 473 43.01 -19.36 -2.31
#